data_AF-A0A2K3NJY2-F1
#
_entry.id   AF-A0A2K3NJY2-F1
#
_cell.length_a   1.000
_cell.length_b   1.000
_cell.length_c   1.000
_cell.angle_alpha   90.00
_cell.angle_beta   90.00
_cell.angle_gamma   90.00
#
_symmetry.space_group_name_H-M   'P 1'
#
loop_
_entity.id
_entity.type
_entity.pdbx_description
1 polymer ?
#
loop_
_entity_poly.entity_id
_entity_poly.type
_entity_poly.pdbx_seq_one_letter_code
_entity_poly.pdbx_strand_id
1 'polypeptide(L)'
;PVASILGIPQENIFANQLLFGSSGQFLGFDENEHTSRSGGKATAVQQIKKDHGYKALTMIGDGATDFEARRPGGADLFICYAGVQLREAVAAKADWLVFNFQDLINSLG
;
A
#
# COMPACT_ATOMS: atom_id res chain seq x y z
N PRO A 1 6.35 13.98 -3.80
CA PRO A 1 5.41 15.13 -3.76
C PRO A 1 4.11 14.85 -2.99
N VAL A 2 3.39 13.75 -3.30
CA VAL A 2 2.10 13.43 -2.65
C VAL A 2 2.20 13.26 -1.13
N ALA A 3 3.15 12.45 -0.65
CA ALA A 3 3.35 12.23 0.79
C ALA A 3 3.60 13.53 1.57
N SER A 4 4.38 14.45 1.01
CA SER A 4 4.66 15.76 1.62
C SER A 4 3.41 16.63 1.76
N ILE A 5 2.49 16.59 0.79
CA ILE A 5 1.21 17.33 0.86
C ILE A 5 0.34 16.78 1.99
N LEU A 6 0.41 15.47 2.23
CA LEU A 6 -0.31 14.77 3.29
C LEU A 6 0.41 14.80 4.66
N GLY A 7 1.58 15.44 4.75
CA GLY A 7 2.37 15.47 5.99
C GLY A 7 2.95 14.11 6.40
N ILE A 8 3.07 13.16 5.47
CA ILE A 8 3.62 11.82 5.73
C ILE A 8 5.15 11.88 5.67
N PRO A 9 5.86 11.48 6.75
CA PRO A 9 7.33 11.44 6.78
C PRO A 9 7.92 10.50 5.72
N GLN A 10 9.13 10.78 5.24
CA GLN A 10 9.75 10.00 4.16
C GLN A 10 10.06 8.57 4.57
N GLU A 11 10.41 8.34 5.83
CA GLU A 11 10.66 7.03 6.43
C GLU A 11 9.44 6.10 6.42
N ASN A 12 8.23 6.64 6.20
CA ASN A 12 6.99 5.86 6.08
C ASN A 12 6.64 5.55 4.61
N ILE A 13 7.50 5.90 3.65
CA ILE A 13 7.27 5.70 2.22
C ILE A 13 8.04 4.47 1.76
N PHE A 14 7.30 3.45 1.32
CA PHE A 14 7.85 2.24 0.70
C PHE A 14 7.42 2.20 -0.76
N ALA A 15 8.36 2.42 -1.68
CA ALA A 15 8.08 2.51 -3.11
C ALA A 15 9.30 2.15 -3.96
N ASN A 16 9.08 1.81 -5.22
CA ASN A 16 10.17 1.58 -6.17
C ASN A 16 10.96 2.85 -6.40
N GLN A 17 12.28 2.74 -6.28
CA GLN A 17 13.19 3.81 -6.65
C GLN A 17 13.63 3.60 -8.10
N LEU A 18 13.38 4.60 -8.94
CA LEU A 18 13.84 4.61 -10.33
C LEU A 18 15.27 5.13 -10.39
N LEU A 19 16.12 4.47 -11.15
CA LEU A 19 17.52 4.83 -11.32
C LEU A 19 17.72 5.56 -12.64
N PHE A 20 18.41 6.69 -12.60
CA PHE A 20 18.71 7.51 -13.76
C PHE A 20 20.21 7.79 -13.87
N GLY A 21 20.72 7.79 -15.10
CA GLY A 21 22.11 8.16 -15.38
C GLY A 21 22.31 9.67 -15.34
N SER A 22 23.57 10.10 -15.47
CA SER A 22 23.96 11.51 -15.42
C SER A 22 23.31 12.37 -16.51
N SER A 23 22.89 11.78 -17.63
CA SER A 23 22.14 12.46 -18.70
C SER A 23 20.61 12.31 -18.58
N GLY A 24 20.10 11.81 -17.44
CA GLY A 24 18.67 11.62 -17.21
C GLY A 24 18.05 10.41 -17.91
N GLN A 25 18.86 9.55 -18.55
CA GLN A 25 18.40 8.32 -19.15
C GLN A 25 17.94 7.32 -18.08
N PHE A 26 16.84 6.63 -18.33
CA PHE A 26 16.34 5.57 -17.46
C PHE A 26 17.33 4.39 -17.48
N LEU A 27 17.82 3.99 -16.31
CA LEU A 27 18.76 2.87 -16.15
C LEU A 27 18.09 1.63 -15.55
N GLY A 28 16.90 1.77 -14.97
CA GLY A 28 16.19 0.68 -14.30
C GLY A 28 15.58 1.15 -12.99
N PHE A 29 15.42 0.21 -12.07
CA PHE A 29 14.93 0.46 -10.71
C PHE A 29 15.83 -0.24 -9.70
N ASP A 30 15.83 0.20 -8.44
CA ASP A 30 16.54 -0.49 -7.38
C ASP A 30 15.88 -1.84 -7.08
N GLU A 31 16.59 -2.93 -7.37
CA GLU A 31 16.10 -4.29 -7.18
C GLU A 31 16.11 -4.74 -5.71
N ASN A 32 16.73 -3.98 -4.81
CA ASN A 32 16.75 -4.27 -3.38
C ASN A 32 15.48 -3.80 -2.67
N GLU A 33 14.71 -2.90 -3.27
CA GLU A 33 13.43 -2.44 -2.72
C GLU A 33 12.40 -3.57 -2.75
N HIS A 34 11.70 -3.80 -1.63
CA HIS A 34 10.71 -4.88 -1.54
C HIS A 34 9.61 -4.74 -2.60
N THR A 35 9.21 -3.51 -2.94
CA THR A 35 8.19 -3.21 -3.95
C THR A 35 8.62 -3.50 -5.38
N SER A 36 9.91 -3.80 -5.62
CA SER A 36 10.46 -4.04 -6.97
C SER A 36 10.01 -5.38 -7.56
N ARG A 37 9.41 -6.26 -6.74
CA ARG A 37 8.98 -7.60 -7.11
C ARG A 37 7.49 -7.81 -6.81
N SER A 38 6.88 -8.79 -7.49
CA SER A 38 5.54 -9.26 -7.16
C SER A 38 5.44 -9.61 -5.67
N GLY A 39 4.35 -9.17 -5.03
CA GLY A 39 4.15 -9.36 -3.59
C GLY A 39 4.91 -8.37 -2.69
N GLY A 40 5.53 -7.34 -3.27
CA GLY A 40 6.33 -6.36 -2.53
C GLY A 40 5.57 -5.56 -1.46
N LYS A 41 4.32 -5.16 -1.75
CA LYS A 41 3.44 -4.49 -0.76
C LYS A 41 3.25 -5.35 0.49
N ALA A 42 2.99 -6.62 0.28
CA ALA A 42 2.72 -7.54 1.37
C ALA A 42 3.98 -7.86 2.20
N THR A 43 5.16 -7.93 1.57
CA THR A 43 6.44 -8.00 2.28
C THR A 43 6.69 -6.74 3.12
N ALA A 44 6.46 -5.55 2.54
CA ALA A 44 6.60 -4.29 3.25
C ALA A 44 5.65 -4.21 4.46
N VAL A 45 4.38 -4.59 4.28
CA VAL A 45 3.38 -4.61 5.37
C VAL A 45 3.76 -5.57 6.49
N GLN A 46 4.25 -6.77 6.17
CA GLN A 46 4.75 -7.71 7.19
C GLN A 46 5.93 -7.13 7.98
N GLN A 47 6.87 -6.48 7.28
CA GLN A 47 8.04 -5.85 7.89
C GLN A 47 7.63 -4.69 8.79
N ILE A 48 6.79 -3.77 8.31
CA ILE A 48 6.26 -2.63 9.08
C ILE A 48 5.55 -3.11 10.35
N LYS A 49 4.66 -4.10 10.24
CA LYS A 49 3.93 -4.63 11.39
C LYS A 49 4.88 -5.22 12.44
N LYS A 50 5.90 -5.95 11.98
CA LYS A 50 6.91 -6.56 12.84
C LYS A 50 7.79 -5.52 13.54
N ASP A 51 8.34 -4.58 12.78
CA ASP A 51 9.33 -3.61 13.28
C ASP A 51 8.72 -2.64 14.30
N HIS A 52 7.47 -2.24 14.09
CA HIS A 52 6.77 -1.35 15.00
C HIS A 52 5.95 -2.10 16.07
N GLY A 53 5.85 -3.44 15.98
CA GLY A 53 5.06 -4.24 16.92
C GLY A 53 3.56 -3.92 16.91
N TYR A 54 3.01 -3.49 15.77
CA TYR A 54 1.60 -3.15 15.66
C TYR A 54 0.71 -4.39 15.90
N LYS A 55 -0.24 -4.26 16.83
CA LYS A 55 -1.22 -5.32 17.12
C LYS A 55 -2.28 -5.46 16.04
N ALA A 56 -2.58 -4.37 15.34
CA ALA A 56 -3.53 -4.31 14.24
C ALA A 56 -2.97 -3.40 13.15
N LEU A 57 -3.09 -3.83 11.89
CA LEU A 57 -2.69 -3.08 10.71
C LEU A 57 -3.76 -3.22 9.62
N THR A 58 -4.21 -2.09 9.08
CA THR A 58 -5.20 -2.05 7.98
C THR A 58 -4.51 -1.66 6.69
N MET A 59 -4.73 -2.45 5.62
CA MET A 59 -4.33 -2.09 4.27
C MET A 59 -5.51 -1.47 3.52
N ILE A 60 -5.29 -0.36 2.82
CA ILE A 60 -6.31 0.32 1.99
C ILE A 60 -5.77 0.41 0.56
N GLY A 61 -6.54 -0.05 -0.43
CA GLY A 61 -6.18 0.04 -1.85
C GLY A 61 -7.26 -0.53 -2.76
N ASP A 62 -7.12 -0.40 -4.08
CA ASP A 62 -8.10 -0.89 -5.07
C ASP A 62 -7.69 -2.23 -5.70
N GLY A 63 -6.40 -2.57 -5.62
CA GLY A 63 -5.78 -3.60 -6.44
C GLY A 63 -5.64 -4.96 -5.77
N ALA A 64 -5.40 -5.99 -6.60
CA ALA A 64 -5.13 -7.34 -6.12
C ALA A 64 -3.84 -7.43 -5.28
N THR A 65 -2.83 -6.61 -5.59
CA THR A 65 -1.57 -6.56 -4.82
C THR A 65 -1.74 -5.87 -3.47
N ASP A 66 -2.74 -4.99 -3.33
CA ASP A 66 -3.13 -4.43 -2.02
C ASP A 66 -3.82 -5.50 -1.17
N PHE A 67 -4.76 -6.24 -1.76
CA PHE A 67 -5.41 -7.37 -1.09
C PHE A 67 -4.40 -8.44 -0.65
N GLU A 68 -3.36 -8.71 -1.46
CA GLU A 68 -2.30 -9.67 -1.11
C GLU A 68 -1.57 -9.34 0.20
N ALA A 69 -1.60 -8.07 0.65
CA ALA A 69 -1.03 -7.66 1.93
C ALA A 69 -1.71 -8.31 3.15
N ARG A 70 -2.90 -8.92 3.00
CA ARG A 70 -3.58 -9.75 4.01
C ARG A 70 -2.99 -11.15 4.18
N ARG A 71 -1.91 -11.51 3.45
CA ARG A 71 -1.22 -12.79 3.66
C ARG A 71 -0.84 -12.99 5.14
N PRO A 72 -0.63 -14.23 5.62
CA PRO A 72 -0.32 -14.49 7.03
C PRO A 72 0.82 -13.62 7.58
N GLY A 73 0.60 -12.97 8.72
CA GLY A 73 1.56 -12.03 9.34
C GLY A 73 1.54 -10.60 8.76
N GLY A 74 0.74 -10.33 7.73
CA GLY A 74 0.53 -9.01 7.15
C GLY A 74 -0.61 -8.24 7.81
N ALA A 75 -1.37 -7.51 6.99
CA ALA A 75 -2.53 -6.73 7.43
C ALA A 75 -3.62 -7.62 8.03
N ASP A 76 -4.29 -7.12 9.06
CA ASP A 76 -5.42 -7.78 9.73
C ASP A 76 -6.74 -7.48 9.01
N LEU A 77 -6.84 -6.28 8.42
CA LEU A 77 -8.00 -5.81 7.67
C LEU A 77 -7.57 -5.28 6.31
N PHE A 78 -8.38 -5.55 5.29
CA PHE A 78 -8.26 -4.94 3.98
C PHE A 78 -9.53 -4.20 3.61
N ILE A 79 -9.35 -2.91 3.32
CA ILE A 79 -10.40 -2.02 2.84
C ILE A 79 -10.16 -1.79 1.35
N CYS A 80 -11.10 -2.23 0.51
CA CYS A 80 -11.10 -1.92 -0.92
C CYS A 80 -11.61 -0.50 -1.13
N TYR A 81 -10.76 0.39 -1.63
CA TYR A 81 -11.17 1.73 -2.04
C TYR A 81 -11.54 1.73 -3.53
N ALA A 82 -12.83 1.84 -3.83
CA ALA A 82 -13.38 1.81 -5.19
C ALA A 82 -13.82 3.19 -5.70
N GLY A 83 -13.40 4.28 -5.05
CA GLY A 83 -13.79 5.65 -5.43
C GLY A 83 -13.23 6.14 -6.78
N VAL A 84 -12.20 5.47 -7.32
CA VAL A 84 -11.65 5.74 -8.66
C VAL A 84 -12.03 4.64 -9.64
N GLN A 85 -11.75 3.39 -9.30
CA GLN A 85 -12.05 2.23 -10.13
C GLN A 85 -12.53 1.08 -9.25
N LEU A 86 -13.73 0.56 -9.53
CA LEU A 86 -14.19 -0.68 -8.93
C LEU A 86 -13.59 -1.88 -9.67
N ARG A 87 -12.94 -2.76 -8.91
CA ARG A 87 -12.47 -4.07 -9.39
C ARG A 87 -13.24 -5.15 -8.64
N GLU A 88 -14.31 -5.67 -9.24
CA GLU A 88 -15.24 -6.58 -8.57
C GLU A 88 -14.56 -7.77 -7.90
N ALA A 89 -13.57 -8.38 -8.56
CA ALA A 89 -12.83 -9.53 -8.02
C ALA A 89 -12.00 -9.20 -6.76
N VAL A 90 -11.62 -7.94 -6.55
CA VAL A 90 -10.92 -7.47 -5.36
C VAL A 90 -11.94 -7.07 -4.29
N ALA A 91 -12.96 -6.29 -4.68
CA ALA A 91 -14.03 -5.84 -3.79
C ALA A 91 -14.76 -7.01 -3.11
N ALA A 92 -15.04 -8.09 -3.86
CA ALA A 92 -15.70 -9.29 -3.32
C ALA A 92 -14.89 -10.02 -2.23
N LYS A 93 -13.59 -9.72 -2.10
CA LYS A 93 -12.69 -10.31 -1.10
C LYS A 93 -12.35 -9.35 0.04
N ALA A 94 -12.83 -8.12 -0.02
CA ALA A 94 -12.50 -7.10 0.97
C ALA A 94 -13.31 -7.25 2.24
N ASP A 95 -12.71 -6.91 3.38
CA ASP A 95 -13.42 -6.85 4.66
C ASP A 95 -14.39 -5.67 4.67
N TRP A 96 -14.04 -4.59 3.94
CA TRP A 96 -14.89 -3.44 3.73
C TRP A 96 -14.63 -2.82 2.35
N LEU A 97 -15.71 -2.47 1.65
CA LEU A 97 -15.69 -1.71 0.40
C LEU A 97 -16.17 -0.28 0.66
N VAL A 98 -15.39 0.71 0.23
CA VAL A 98 -15.76 2.13 0.30
C VAL A 98 -15.58 2.81 -1.05
N PHE A 99 -16.43 3.81 -1.32
CA PHE A 99 -16.36 4.60 -2.55
C PHE A 99 -15.90 6.03 -2.28
N ASN A 100 -15.95 6.49 -1.03
CA ASN A 100 -15.52 7.82 -0.64
C ASN A 100 -14.70 7.76 0.66
N PHE A 101 -13.62 8.56 0.76
CA PHE A 101 -12.86 8.68 2.00
C PHE A 101 -13.71 9.21 3.16
N GLN A 102 -14.80 9.94 2.88
CA GLN A 102 -15.74 10.40 3.90
C GLN A 102 -16.37 9.24 4.69
N ASP A 103 -16.58 8.08 4.05
CA ASP A 103 -17.12 6.89 4.72
C ASP A 103 -16.17 6.40 5.82
N LEU A 104 -14.86 6.48 5.56
CA LEU A 104 -13.82 6.13 6.53
C LEU A 104 -13.72 7.19 7.64
N ILE A 105 -13.73 8.47 7.28
CA ILE A 105 -13.66 9.58 8.25
C ILE A 105 -14.83 9.49 9.24
N ASN A 106 -16.05 9.27 8.75
CA ASN A 106 -17.24 9.18 9.59
C ASN A 106 -17.24 7.97 10.54
N SER A 107 -16.51 6.91 10.19
CA SER A 107 -16.49 5.66 10.96
C SER A 107 -15.32 5.55 11.92
N LEU A 108 -14.23 6.28 11.66
CA LEU A 108 -12.96 6.17 12.38
C LEU A 108 -12.53 7.46 13.10
N GLY A 109 -13.12 8.61 12.73
CA GLY A 109 -12.87 9.91 13.36
C GLY A 109 -13.90 10.26 14.42
#